data_AF-K1ZBI2-F1
#
_entry.id   AF-K1ZBI2-F1
#
_cell.length_a   1.000
_cell.length_b   1.000
_cell.length_c   1.000
_cell.angle_alpha   90.00
_cell.angle_beta   90.00
_cell.angle_gamma   90.00
#
_symmetry.space_group_name_H-M   'P 1'
#
loop_
_entity.id
_entity.type
_entity.pdbx_description
1 polymer ?
#
loop_
_entity_poly.entity_id
_entity_poly.type
_entity_poly.pdbx_seq_one_letter_code
_entity_poly.pdbx_strand_id
1 'polypeptide(L)' 'MKDPNCLFCKIVAGEEPSEKVWENEEFVCIQNKYPIAPTHVLVIPKAHIRKQEVATPAV' A
#
# COMPACT_ATOMS: atom_id res chain seq x y z
N MET A 1 10.36 -8.07 -3.49
CA MET A 1 10.37 -8.16 -4.97
C MET A 1 9.01 -7.69 -5.47
N LYS A 2 8.91 -6.74 -6.42
CA LYS A 2 7.60 -6.28 -6.92
C LYS A 2 6.85 -7.43 -7.63
N ASP A 3 5.53 -7.51 -7.46
CA ASP A 3 4.67 -8.51 -8.12
C ASP A 3 3.78 -7.80 -9.18
N PRO A 4 3.87 -8.15 -10.48
CA PRO A 4 3.06 -7.53 -11.54
C PRO A 4 1.55 -7.81 -11.42
N ASN A 5 1.15 -8.83 -10.66
CA ASN A 5 -0.26 -9.14 -10.40
C ASN A 5 -0.81 -8.44 -9.15
N CYS A 6 0.04 -7.75 -8.38
CA CYS A 6 -0.40 -7.03 -7.19
C CYS A 6 -0.87 -5.61 -7.54
N LEU A 7 -2.14 -5.30 -7.24
CA LEU A 7 -2.71 -3.96 -7.44
C LEU A 7 -1.88 -2.86 -6.75
N PHE A 8 -1.41 -3.10 -5.52
CA PHE A 8 -0.62 -2.11 -4.80
C PHE A 8 0.78 -1.90 -5.42
N CYS A 9 1.38 -2.93 -6.01
CA CYS A 9 2.63 -2.75 -6.76
C CYS A 9 2.43 -1.88 -7.99
N LYS A 10 1.31 -2.02 -8.70
CA LYS A 10 0.96 -1.16 -9.83
C LYS A 10 0.69 0.28 -9.42
N ILE A 11 0.02 0.48 -8.28
CA ILE A 11 -0.17 1.82 -7.69
C ILE A 11 1.18 2.47 -7.34
N VAL A 12 2.08 1.73 -6.69
CA VAL A 12 3.44 2.20 -6.37
C VAL A 12 4.26 2.48 -7.64
N ALA A 13 4.01 1.75 -8.73
CA ALA A 13 4.64 1.98 -10.04
C ALA A 13 4.02 3.13 -10.84
N GLY A 14 2.87 3.67 -10.40
CA GLY A 14 2.13 4.70 -11.13
C GLY A 14 1.33 4.16 -12.34
N GLU A 15 1.14 2.85 -12.44
CA GLU A 15 0.39 2.21 -13.51
C GLU A 15 -1.13 2.23 -13.27
N GLU A 16 -1.54 2.32 -12.01
CA GLU A 16 -2.95 2.40 -11.59
C GLU A 16 -3.20 3.72 -10.85
N PRO A 17 -4.34 4.39 -11.10
CA PRO A 17 -4.65 5.66 -10.46
C PRO A 17 -4.86 5.48 -8.95
N SER A 18 -4.33 6.40 -8.17
CA SER A 18 -4.57 6.49 -6.73
C SER A 18 -4.44 7.93 -6.26
N GLU A 19 -5.19 8.31 -5.23
CA GLU A 19 -5.04 9.62 -4.59
C GLU A 19 -3.97 9.53 -3.50
N LYS A 20 -2.76 9.96 -3.82
CA LYS A 20 -1.62 9.94 -2.91
C LYS A 20 -1.69 11.14 -1.95
N VAL A 21 -1.69 10.86 -0.66
CA VAL A 21 -1.72 11.88 0.39
C VAL A 21 -0.33 12.16 0.97
N TRP A 22 0.57 11.17 0.93
CA TRP A 22 1.94 11.29 1.43
C TRP A 22 2.83 10.18 0.87
N GLU A 23 4.15 10.41 0.81
CA GLU A 23 5.13 9.42 0.35
C GLU A 23 6.53 9.72 0.88
N ASN A 24 7.32 8.67 1.17
CA ASN A 24 8.76 8.75 1.39
C ASN A 24 9.50 7.62 0.65
N GLU A 25 10.76 7.33 1.00
CA GLU A 25 11.57 6.30 0.33
C GLU A 25 11.02 4.88 0.52
N GLU A 26 10.35 4.60 1.64
CA GLU A 26 9.93 3.25 2.02
C GLU A 26 8.41 3.02 1.88
N PHE A 27 7.60 4.06 2.03
CA PHE A 27 6.16 3.99 2.14
C PHE A 27 5.45 4.99 1.24
N VAL A 28 4.22 4.63 0.88
CA VAL A 28 3.24 5.52 0.24
C VAL A 28 1.92 5.45 1.00
N CYS A 29 1.28 6.59 1.16
CA CYS A 29 -0.04 6.72 1.76
C CYS A 29 -1.04 7.15 0.69
N ILE A 30 -2.12 6.40 0.54
CA ILE A 30 -3.19 6.69 -0.44
C ILE A 30 -4.56 6.74 0.24
N GLN A 31 -5.48 7.54 -0.29
CA GLN A 31 -6.88 7.45 0.12
C GLN A 31 -7.46 6.09 -0.26
N ASN A 32 -8.26 5.51 0.62
CA ASN A 32 -9.00 4.30 0.30
C ASN A 32 -10.09 4.64 -0.73
N LYS A 33 -10.19 3.85 -1.80
CA LYS A 33 -11.23 4.01 -2.85
C LYS A 33 -12.65 3.86 -2.30
N TYR A 34 -12.82 3.09 -1.23
CA TYR A 34 -14.10 2.84 -0.57
C TYR A 34 -13.96 3.18 0.93
N PRO A 35 -13.94 4.48 1.28
CA PRO A 35 -13.75 4.90 2.67
C PRO A 35 -14.97 4.51 3.53
N ILE A 36 -14.71 4.10 4.78
CA ILE A 36 -15.76 3.77 5.78
C ILE A 36 -15.78 4.77 6.95
N ALA A 37 -14.93 5.80 6.86
CA ALA A 37 -14.78 6.88 7.83
C ALA A 37 -14.42 8.17 7.06
N PRO A 38 -14.63 9.37 7.65
CA PRO A 38 -14.31 10.64 6.99
C PRO A 38 -12.86 10.73 6.49
N THR A 39 -11.94 10.11 7.21
CA THR A 39 -10.56 9.91 6.80
C THR A 39 -10.25 8.43 6.83
N HIS A 40 -9.96 7.84 5.67
CA HIS A 40 -9.55 6.44 5.56
C HIS A 40 -8.39 6.33 4.56
N VAL A 41 -7.19 6.19 5.10
CA VAL A 41 -5.94 6.15 4.34
C VAL A 41 -5.29 4.78 4.50
N LEU A 42 -4.71 4.26 3.43
CA LEU A 42 -3.90 3.06 3.43
C LEU A 42 -2.42 3.46 3.44
N VAL A 43 -1.67 2.97 4.42
CA VAL A 43 -0.20 3.10 4.46
C VAL A 43 0.38 1.81 3.90
N ILE A 44 1.14 1.91 2.82
CA ILE A 44 1.58 0.76 2.02
C ILE A 44 3.11 0.84 1.88
N PRO A 45 3.86 -0.23 2.22
CA PRO A 45 5.28 -0.30 1.90
C PRO A 45 5.47 -0.36 0.37
N LYS A 46 6.46 0.36 -0.15
CA LYS A 46 6.86 0.26 -1.56
C LYS A 46 7.42 -1.11 -1.91
N ALA A 47 7.97 -1.81 -0.91
CA ALA A 47 8.30 -3.21 -1.00
C ALA A 47 7.03 -4.07 -0.94
N HIS A 48 6.89 -4.99 -1.89
CA HIS A 48 5.84 -6.00 -1.81
C HIS A 48 6.18 -7.01 -0.70
N ILE A 49 5.26 -7.17 0.24
CA ILE A 49 5.33 -8.12 1.35
C ILE A 49 4.04 -8.93 1.35
N ARG A 50 4.16 -10.26 1.24
CA ARG A 50 2.98 -11.14 1.33
C ARG A 50 2.59 -11.32 2.79
N LYS A 51 1.29 -11.53 3.04
CA LYS A 51 0.78 -11.77 4.40
C LYS A 51 1.53 -12.90 5.13
N GLN A 52 1.96 -13.94 4.41
CA GLN A 52 2.71 -15.06 4.99
C GLN A 52 4.14 -14.70 5.42
N GLU A 53 4.69 -13.60 4.91
CA GLU A 53 6.06 -13.14 5.18
C GLU A 53 6.10 -12.18 6.38
N VAL A 54 4.93 -11.71 6.84
CA VAL A 54 4.83 -10.85 8.02
C VAL A 54 4.89 -11.74 9.26
N ALA A 55 6.00 -11.66 10.00
CA ALA A 55 6.08 -12.24 11.33
C ALA A 55 5.02 -11.58 12.22
N THR A 56 4.07 -12.37 12.71
CA THR A 56 3.18 -11.87 13.76
C THR A 56 4.03 -11.71 15.01
N PRO A 57 4.05 -10.54 15.69
CA PRO A 57 4.71 -10.44 16.97
C PRO A 57 4.13 -11.53 17.87
N ALA A 58 4.99 -12.32 18.52
CA ALA A 58 4.54 -13.17 19.61
C ALA A 58 4.11 -12.22 20.74
N VAL A 59 2.80 -12.02 20.87
CA VAL A 59 2.19 -11.33 22.01
C VAL A 59 1.86 -12.36 23.07
#